data_AF-R9ASF9-F1
#
_entry.id   AF-R9ASF9-F1
#
_cell.length_a   1.000
_cell.length_b   1.000
_cell.length_c   1.000
_cell.angle_alpha   90.00
_cell.angle_beta   90.00
_cell.angle_gamma   90.00
#
_symmetry.space_group_name_H-M   'P 1'
#
loop_
_entity.id
_entity.type
_entity.pdbx_description
1 polymer ?
#
loop_
_entity_poly.entity_id
_entity_poly.type
_entity_poly.pdbx_seq_one_letter_code
_entity_poly.pdbx_strand_id
1 'polypeptide(L)'
;MLKQYTALSIVAPNAERIAKKIKTLEVRSWQPEMLPLKDLMIVENQNFLLNDGDEDAGFAVALVDIESVHPWQFDEVDAACATYWTEGYLAWVIGNIRPIDPPIQVIAKRKLYLLGLDIE
;
A
#
# COMPACT_ATOMS: atom_id res chain seq x y z
N MET A 1 -20.06 9.11 7.37
CA MET A 1 -19.41 10.36 7.81
C MET A 1 -18.00 10.34 7.26
N LEU A 2 -17.54 11.39 6.57
CA LEU A 2 -16.19 11.42 5.98
C LEU A 2 -15.13 11.19 7.06
N LYS A 3 -14.45 10.04 7.02
CA LYS A 3 -13.33 9.70 7.90
C LYS A 3 -12.03 9.93 7.15
N GLN A 4 -11.02 10.41 7.86
CA GLN A 4 -9.70 10.62 7.30
C GLN A 4 -8.85 9.37 7.52
N TYR A 5 -8.24 8.88 6.45
CA TYR A 5 -7.32 7.76 6.43
C TYR A 5 -5.94 8.24 5.98
N THR A 6 -4.89 7.60 6.50
CA THR A 6 -3.60 7.61 5.81
C THR A 6 -3.71 6.65 4.64
N ALA A 7 -3.19 7.02 3.48
CA ALA A 7 -3.26 6.23 2.26
C ALA A 7 -1.88 6.01 1.64
N LEU A 8 -1.73 4.91 0.93
CA LEU A 8 -0.57 4.57 0.13
C LEU A 8 -1.02 4.10 -1.25
N SER A 9 -0.48 4.74 -2.29
CA SER A 9 -0.72 4.32 -3.67
C SER A 9 0.27 3.21 -4.08
N ILE A 10 -0.26 2.17 -4.72
CA ILE A 10 0.48 1.00 -5.19
C ILE A 10 0.04 0.74 -6.63
N VAL A 11 1.02 0.57 -7.52
CA VAL A 11 0.75 0.34 -8.95
C VAL A 11 0.16 -1.06 -9.16
N ALA A 12 -0.84 -1.14 -10.02
CA ALA A 12 -1.48 -2.39 -10.43
C ALA A 12 -0.46 -3.40 -10.97
N PRO A 13 -0.63 -4.71 -10.69
CA PRO A 13 -1.75 -5.34 -9.97
C PRO A 13 -1.47 -5.55 -8.47
N ASN A 14 -0.50 -4.84 -7.88
CA ASN A 14 0.01 -5.21 -6.57
C ASN A 14 -0.94 -4.82 -5.42
N ALA A 15 -1.73 -3.77 -5.58
CA ALA A 15 -2.73 -3.40 -4.56
C ALA A 15 -3.87 -4.43 -4.52
N GLU A 16 -4.33 -4.90 -5.68
CA GLU A 16 -5.32 -5.98 -5.77
C GLU A 16 -4.76 -7.29 -5.16
N ARG A 17 -3.47 -7.60 -5.39
CA ARG A 17 -2.82 -8.75 -4.75
C ARG A 17 -2.78 -8.64 -3.23
N ILE A 18 -2.64 -7.43 -2.68
CA ILE A 18 -2.75 -7.20 -1.23
C ILE A 18 -4.18 -7.46 -0.79
N ALA A 19 -5.19 -6.89 -1.46
CA ALA A 19 -6.61 -7.11 -1.14
C ALA A 19 -6.97 -8.61 -1.16
N LYS A 20 -6.41 -9.39 -2.10
CA LYS A 20 -6.58 -10.85 -2.19
C LYS A 20 -5.72 -11.66 -1.21
N LYS A 21 -4.95 -11.01 -0.35
CA LYS A 21 -4.00 -11.62 0.62
C LYS A 21 -2.90 -12.47 -0.04
N ILE A 22 -2.61 -12.19 -1.31
CA ILE A 22 -1.55 -12.86 -2.09
C ILE A 22 -0.20 -12.17 -1.83
N LYS A 23 -0.19 -10.83 -1.83
CA LYS A 23 0.97 -10.02 -1.49
C LYS A 23 0.86 -9.60 -0.02
N THR A 24 1.78 -10.08 0.80
CA THR A 24 1.81 -9.84 2.26
C THR A 24 2.95 -8.94 2.70
N LEU A 25 3.88 -8.62 1.79
CA LEU A 25 4.95 -7.65 2.02
C LEU A 25 4.89 -6.53 0.99
N GLU A 26 4.99 -5.28 1.44
CA GLU A 26 5.23 -4.13 0.56
C GLU A 26 6.70 -3.71 0.61
N VAL A 27 7.33 -3.54 -0.55
CA VAL A 27 8.78 -3.27 -0.64
C VAL A 27 8.99 -1.80 -0.97
N ARG A 28 9.71 -1.09 -0.10
CA ARG A 28 9.99 0.35 -0.27
C ARG A 28 11.42 0.68 0.13
N SER A 29 11.97 1.74 -0.45
CA SER A 29 13.27 2.30 -0.08
C SER A 29 13.19 3.23 1.15
N TRP A 30 12.03 3.30 1.80
CA TRP A 30 11.72 4.16 2.93
C TRP A 30 10.68 3.47 3.83
N GLN A 31 10.44 4.02 5.02
CA GLN A 31 9.49 3.47 6.00
C GLN A 31 8.64 4.58 6.63
N PRO A 32 7.47 4.27 7.24
CA PRO A 32 6.71 5.22 8.01
C PRO A 32 7.49 5.66 9.25
N GLU A 33 7.16 6.84 9.80
CA GLU A 33 7.79 7.36 11.01
C GLU A 33 7.37 6.60 12.28
N MET A 34 6.17 6.02 12.28
CA MET A 34 5.61 5.28 13.42
C MET A 34 5.05 3.93 12.99
N LEU A 35 5.26 2.92 13.85
CA LEU A 35 4.73 1.57 13.71
C LEU A 35 4.08 1.11 15.02
N PRO A 36 3.03 0.27 14.97
CA PRO A 36 2.34 -0.19 13.76
C PRO A 36 1.54 0.95 13.12
N LEU A 37 1.50 1.01 11.78
CA LEU A 37 0.64 1.95 11.05
C LEU A 37 -0.71 1.26 10.82
N LYS A 38 -1.71 1.64 11.61
CA LYS A 38 -3.05 1.05 11.60
C LYS A 38 -3.95 1.76 10.59
N ASP A 39 -4.90 1.02 10.04
CA ASP A 39 -5.92 1.54 9.12
C ASP A 39 -5.32 2.31 7.91
N LEU A 40 -4.26 1.77 7.31
CA LEU A 40 -3.69 2.29 6.08
C LEU A 40 -4.59 1.92 4.90
N MET A 41 -5.07 2.93 4.18
CA MET A 41 -5.82 2.76 2.95
C MET A 41 -4.87 2.42 1.80
N ILE A 42 -5.08 1.28 1.15
CA ILE A 42 -4.36 0.89 -0.05
C ILE A 42 -5.16 1.36 -1.27
N VAL A 43 -4.50 2.18 -2.09
CA VAL A 43 -5.06 2.72 -3.34
C VAL A 43 -4.31 2.10 -4.51
N GLU A 44 -5.02 1.48 -5.43
CA GLU A 44 -4.45 1.00 -6.69
C GLU A 44 -4.51 2.07 -7.77
N ASN A 45 -3.42 2.26 -8.50
CA ASN A 45 -3.39 3.12 -9.68
C ASN A 45 -2.54 2.48 -10.80
N GLN A 46 -2.54 3.05 -12.01
CA GLN A 46 -1.90 2.42 -13.17
C GLN A 46 -0.44 2.83 -13.38
N ASN A 47 -0.05 4.01 -12.89
CA ASN A 47 1.25 4.61 -13.21
C ASN A 47 2.13 4.85 -11.98
N PHE A 48 3.45 4.77 -12.14
CA PHE A 48 4.35 5.17 -11.04
C PHE A 48 4.30 6.69 -10.83
N LEU A 49 4.07 7.11 -9.59
CA LEU A 49 4.10 8.52 -9.18
C LEU A 49 5.50 8.87 -8.67
N LEU A 50 6.30 9.53 -9.50
CA LEU A 50 7.75 9.70 -9.32
C LEU A 50 8.15 11.05 -8.73
N ASN A 51 7.36 12.08 -8.98
CA ASN A 51 7.63 13.44 -8.54
C ASN A 51 6.64 13.87 -7.45
N ASP A 52 7.09 14.79 -6.60
CA ASP A 52 6.21 15.36 -5.59
C ASP A 52 5.11 16.18 -6.29
N GLY A 53 3.85 15.94 -5.89
CA GLY A 53 2.68 16.50 -6.57
C GLY A 53 2.09 15.63 -7.69
N ASP A 54 2.73 14.52 -8.06
CA ASP A 54 2.14 13.56 -9.00
C ASP A 54 0.84 12.98 -8.44
N GLU A 55 -0.18 12.94 -9.30
CA GLU A 55 -1.50 12.35 -9.04
C GLU A 55 -1.91 11.42 -10.19
N ASP A 56 -2.71 10.42 -9.88
CA ASP A 56 -3.31 9.50 -10.87
C ASP A 56 -4.74 9.13 -10.44
N ALA A 57 -5.57 8.73 -11.40
CA ALA A 57 -6.83 8.10 -11.08
C ALA A 57 -6.57 6.73 -10.45
N GLY A 58 -7.26 6.42 -9.37
CA GLY A 58 -7.09 5.15 -8.68
C GLY A 58 -8.35 4.67 -7.97
N PHE A 59 -8.22 3.53 -7.31
CA PHE A 59 -9.28 2.90 -6.53
C PHE A 59 -8.78 2.50 -5.16
N ALA A 60 -9.50 2.88 -4.10
CA ALA A 60 -9.30 2.32 -2.77
C ALA A 60 -9.79 0.85 -2.78
N VAL A 61 -8.88 -0.09 -2.50
CA VAL A 61 -9.12 -1.53 -2.64
C VAL A 61 -9.05 -2.31 -1.33
N ALA A 62 -8.38 -1.78 -0.30
CA ALA A 62 -8.29 -2.43 1.00
C ALA A 62 -7.88 -1.45 2.10
N LEU A 63 -8.28 -1.75 3.33
CA LEU A 63 -7.69 -1.20 4.55
C LEU A 63 -6.76 -2.25 5.16
N VAL A 64 -5.54 -1.88 5.55
CA VAL A 64 -4.54 -2.80 6.08
C VAL A 64 -3.84 -2.21 7.29
N ASP A 65 -3.13 -3.05 8.04
CA ASP A 65 -2.17 -2.61 9.03
C ASP A 65 -0.75 -2.89 8.52
N ILE A 66 0.18 -1.96 8.74
CA ILE A 66 1.62 -2.24 8.64
C ILE A 66 2.11 -2.59 10.04
N GLU A 67 2.40 -3.87 10.26
CA GLU A 67 2.70 -4.42 11.57
C GLU A 67 4.14 -4.14 12.00
N SER A 68 5.08 -4.32 11.07
CA SER A 68 6.50 -4.08 11.27
C SER A 68 7.20 -3.75 9.95
N VAL A 69 8.43 -3.26 10.05
CA VAL A 69 9.33 -3.05 8.91
C VAL A 69 10.68 -3.65 9.23
N HIS A 70 11.28 -4.35 8.28
CA HIS A 70 12.61 -4.94 8.40
C HIS A 70 13.37 -4.86 7.05
N PRO A 71 14.70 -5.03 7.03
CA PRO A 71 15.44 -5.16 5.78
C PRO A 71 14.86 -6.30 4.94
N TRP A 72 14.52 -6.03 3.69
CA TRP A 72 13.94 -7.05 2.81
C TRP A 72 14.93 -8.19 2.61
N GLN A 73 14.46 -9.45 2.64
CA GLN A 73 15.29 -10.64 2.49
C GLN A 73 15.07 -11.33 1.14
N PHE A 74 16.06 -12.11 0.71
CA PHE A 74 16.02 -12.81 -0.59
C PHE A 74 14.90 -13.86 -0.68
N ASP A 75 14.60 -14.54 0.43
CA ASP A 75 13.53 -15.54 0.54
C ASP A 75 12.12 -14.92 0.63
N GLU A 76 12.01 -13.60 0.66
CA GLU A 76 10.75 -12.86 0.75
C GLU A 76 10.23 -12.33 -0.61
N VAL A 77 10.89 -12.69 -1.72
CA VAL A 77 10.52 -12.23 -3.06
C VAL A 77 9.08 -12.62 -3.43
N ASP A 78 8.69 -13.85 -3.12
CA ASP A 78 7.36 -14.37 -3.43
C ASP A 78 6.28 -13.69 -2.57
N ALA A 79 6.53 -13.50 -1.28
CA ALA A 79 5.62 -12.81 -0.36
C ALA A 79 5.42 -11.33 -0.74
N ALA A 80 6.43 -10.71 -1.35
CA ALA A 80 6.35 -9.39 -1.93
C ALA A 80 5.73 -9.36 -3.34
N CYS A 81 5.47 -10.51 -3.96
CA CYS A 81 5.11 -10.63 -5.38
C CYS A 81 6.07 -9.85 -6.31
N ALA A 82 7.35 -9.81 -5.94
CA ALA A 82 8.39 -9.13 -6.67
C ALA A 82 9.06 -10.08 -7.68
N THR A 83 9.85 -9.53 -8.60
CA THR A 83 10.60 -10.33 -9.59
C THR A 83 12.01 -10.67 -9.13
N TYR A 84 12.62 -9.84 -8.28
CA TYR A 84 13.96 -10.06 -7.74
C TYR A 84 14.16 -9.24 -6.46
N TRP A 85 15.02 -9.75 -5.57
CA TRP A 85 15.45 -9.05 -4.35
C TRP A 85 16.54 -8.00 -4.64
N THR A 86 16.57 -6.90 -3.88
CA THR A 86 17.63 -5.89 -3.95
C THR A 86 18.01 -5.38 -2.56
N GLU A 87 19.31 -5.29 -2.29
CA GLU A 87 19.84 -4.74 -1.04
C GLU A 87 19.41 -3.27 -0.82
N GLY A 88 19.24 -2.87 0.44
CA GLY A 88 18.88 -1.51 0.83
C GLY A 88 17.37 -1.20 0.79
N TYR A 89 16.55 -2.16 0.37
CA TYR A 89 15.09 -2.05 0.45
C TYR A 89 14.55 -2.66 1.75
N LEU A 90 13.39 -2.17 2.15
CA LEU A 90 12.69 -2.58 3.36
C LEU A 90 11.40 -3.31 3.00
N ALA A 91 11.13 -4.39 3.71
CA ALA A 91 9.86 -5.11 3.65
C ALA A 91 8.94 -4.58 4.77
N TRP A 92 7.79 -4.07 4.36
CA TRP A 92 6.70 -3.67 5.24
C TRP A 92 5.75 -4.85 5.38
N VAL A 93 5.63 -5.38 6.60
CA VAL A 93 4.76 -6.54 6.89
C VAL A 93 3.32 -6.07 6.92
N ILE A 94 2.52 -6.58 5.97
CA ILE A 94 1.10 -6.24 5.83
C ILE A 94 0.27 -7.28 6.59
N GLY A 95 -0.52 -6.80 7.53
CA GLY A 95 -1.44 -7.59 8.32
C GLY A 95 -2.87 -7.04 8.29
N ASN A 96 -3.79 -7.78 8.91
CA ASN A 96 -5.16 -7.34 9.15
C ASN A 96 -5.88 -6.78 7.91
N ILE A 97 -5.71 -7.45 6.76
CA ILE A 97 -6.21 -7.00 5.46
C ILE A 97 -7.74 -7.09 5.42
N ARG A 98 -8.37 -5.95 5.18
CA ARG A 98 -9.82 -5.74 5.02
C ARG A 98 -10.10 -5.25 3.59
N PRO A 99 -10.48 -6.14 2.66
CA PRO A 99 -10.78 -5.75 1.28
C PRO A 99 -11.98 -4.81 1.20
N ILE A 100 -11.97 -3.90 0.22
CA ILE A 100 -13.10 -3.01 -0.12
C ILE A 100 -13.67 -3.51 -1.45
N ASP A 101 -14.92 -3.96 -1.41
CA ASP A 101 -15.64 -4.47 -2.58
C ASP A 101 -17.09 -3.94 -2.57
N PRO A 102 -17.52 -3.14 -3.56
CA PRO A 102 -16.74 -2.72 -4.73
C PRO A 102 -15.65 -1.69 -4.39
N PRO A 103 -14.50 -1.66 -5.11
CA PRO A 103 -13.49 -0.63 -4.95
C PRO A 103 -14.06 0.78 -5.17
N ILE A 104 -13.55 1.76 -4.42
CA ILE A 104 -14.06 3.13 -4.44
C ILE A 104 -13.10 4.02 -5.22
N GLN A 105 -13.60 4.76 -6.22
CA GLN A 105 -12.78 5.65 -7.03
C GLN A 105 -12.23 6.82 -6.20
N VAL A 106 -10.91 7.04 -6.27
CA VAL A 106 -10.19 8.07 -5.52
C VAL A 106 -9.00 8.62 -6.33
N ILE A 107 -8.34 9.66 -5.82
CA ILE A 107 -7.08 10.17 -6.38
C ILE A 107 -5.91 9.51 -5.65
N ALA A 108 -5.05 8.85 -6.42
CA ALA A 108 -3.78 8.31 -5.96
C ALA A 108 -2.73 9.42 -5.93
N LYS A 109 -1.93 9.46 -4.86
CA LYS A 109 -0.82 10.42 -4.70
C LYS A 109 0.47 9.72 -4.27
N ARG A 110 1.60 10.41 -4.45
CA ARG A 110 2.93 9.93 -4.06
C ARG A 110 3.12 9.91 -2.52
N LYS A 111 3.93 8.97 -2.02
CA LYS A 111 4.24 8.74 -0.58
C LYS A 111 2.95 8.44 0.23
N LEU A 112 3.02 8.58 1.56
CA LEU A 112 1.82 8.60 2.40
C LEU A 112 1.11 9.93 2.26
N TYR A 113 -0.22 9.90 2.18
CA TYR A 113 -1.06 11.09 2.10
C TYR A 113 -2.36 10.88 2.86
N LEU A 114 -3.08 11.97 3.14
CA LEU A 114 -4.38 11.92 3.77
C LEU A 114 -5.47 11.81 2.71
N LEU A 115 -6.40 10.89 2.94
CA LEU A 115 -7.56 10.63 2.09
C LEU A 115 -8.83 10.69 2.95
N GLY A 116 -9.75 11.57 2.60
CA GLY A 116 -11.09 11.55 3.16
C GLY A 116 -11.96 10.55 2.41
N LEU A 117 -12.51 9.55 3.11
CA LEU A 117 -13.39 8.55 2.52
C LEU A 117 -14.51 8.19 3.50
N ASP A 118 -15.69 7.87 2.97
CA ASP A 118 -16.74 7.20 3.72
C ASP A 118 -16.73 5.74 3.29
N ILE A 119 -16.38 4.84 4.21
CA ILE A 119 -16.48 3.39 4.03
C ILE A 119 -17.54 2.92 5.01
N GLU A 120 -18.62 2.36 4.48
CA GLU A 120 -19.74 1.81 5.26
C GLU A 120 -19.34 0.55 6.03
#